data_AF-A0A1H3AHN3-F1
#
_entry.id   AF-A0A1H3AHN3-F1
#
_cell.length_a   1.000
_cell.length_b   1.000
_cell.length_c   1.000
_cell.angle_alpha   90.00
_cell.angle_beta   90.00
_cell.angle_gamma   90.00
#
_symmetry.space_group_name_H-M   'P 1'
#
loop_
_entity.id
_entity.type
_entity.pdbx_description
1 polymer ?
#
loop_
_entity_poly.entity_id
_entity_poly.type
_entity_poly.pdbx_seq_one_letter_code
_entity_poly.pdbx_strand_id
1 'polypeptide(L)'
;MLYAIIMGIIALFIAIFALQNAAAVEVSFLVWHFSLSLALIILGCLLLGFLLASLWTLKVKAGHYMKDRKLKEQLRQLEEKKENWEARQREQVSSGRIPRMDLPRSGAKKGRTFDPSRDKDPIIKPFRPKE
;
A
#
# COMPACT_ATOMS: atom_id res chain seq x y z
N MET A 1 -33.68 -25.60 -7.10
CA MET A 1 -34.13 -26.54 -8.15
C MET A 1 -33.70 -26.10 -9.54
N LEU A 2 -34.12 -24.91 -10.01
CA LEU A 2 -33.68 -24.37 -11.32
C LEU A 2 -32.16 -24.28 -11.49
N TYR A 3 -31.42 -23.87 -10.45
CA TYR A 3 -29.96 -23.81 -10.48
C TYR A 3 -29.28 -25.16 -10.76
N ALA A 4 -29.78 -26.24 -10.15
CA ALA A 4 -29.23 -27.57 -10.35
C ALA A 4 -29.52 -28.08 -11.77
N ILE A 5 -30.68 -27.74 -12.33
CA ILE A 5 -31.05 -28.08 -13.71
C ILE A 5 -30.16 -27.34 -14.70
N ILE A 6 -29.94 -26.03 -14.51
CA ILE A 6 -29.05 -25.23 -15.35
C ILE A 6 -27.62 -25.75 -15.29
N MET A 7 -27.11 -26.06 -14.08
CA MET A 7 -25.78 -26.65 -13.92
C MET A 7 -25.66 -28.02 -14.58
N GLY A 8 -26.70 -28.86 -14.51
CA GLY A 8 -26.74 -30.16 -15.18
C GLY A 8 -26.68 -30.02 -16.71
N ILE A 9 -27.41 -29.05 -17.28
CA ILE A 9 -27.38 -28.76 -18.71
C ILE A 9 -25.99 -28.27 -19.14
N ILE A 10 -25.38 -27.34 -18.39
CA ILE A 10 -24.02 -26.85 -18.68
C ILE A 10 -23.00 -27.99 -18.60
N ALA A 11 -23.09 -28.85 -17.58
CA ALA A 11 -22.22 -30.01 -17.44
C ALA A 11 -22.35 -30.99 -18.61
N LEU A 12 -23.57 -31.21 -19.11
CA LEU A 12 -23.82 -32.04 -20.28
C LEU A 12 -23.15 -31.47 -21.55
N PHE A 13 -23.27 -30.15 -21.78
CA PHE A 13 -22.60 -29.49 -22.90
C PHE A 13 -21.07 -29.60 -22.80
N ILE A 14 -20.50 -29.42 -21.61
CA ILE A 14 -19.06 -29.58 -21.38
C ILE A 14 -18.62 -31.02 -21.66
N ALA A 15 -19.40 -32.02 -21.25
CA ALA A 15 -19.10 -33.44 -21.50
C ALA A 15 -19.12 -33.77 -23.00
N ILE A 16 -20.13 -33.29 -23.73
CA ILE A 16 -20.22 -33.47 -25.19
C ILE A 16 -19.07 -32.74 -25.89
N PHE A 17 -18.76 -31.51 -25.48
CA PHE A 17 -17.64 -30.74 -26.00
C PHE A 17 -16.32 -31.49 -25.80
N ALA A 18 -16.09 -32.05 -24.61
CA ALA A 18 -14.90 -32.84 -24.31
C ALA A 18 -14.84 -34.14 -25.14
N LEU A 19 -15.97 -34.82 -25.35
CA LEU A 19 -16.04 -36.04 -26.16
C LEU A 19 -15.78 -35.76 -27.65
N GLN A 20 -16.30 -34.64 -28.17
CA GLN A 20 -16.04 -34.20 -29.55
C GLN A 20 -14.61 -33.68 -29.72
N ASN A 21 -14.06 -32.97 -28.73
CA ASN A 21 -12.66 -32.56 -28.69
C ASN A 21 -11.71 -33.69 -28.25
N ALA A 22 -12.21 -34.92 -28.05
CA ALA A 22 -11.38 -36.10 -27.75
C ALA A 22 -10.61 -36.61 -28.97
N ALA A 23 -10.86 -36.03 -30.15
CA ALA A 23 -10.03 -36.26 -31.34
C ALA A 23 -8.56 -36.00 -30.97
N ALA A 24 -7.74 -37.04 -31.07
CA ALA A 24 -6.33 -36.97 -30.73
C ALA A 24 -5.63 -36.05 -31.73
N VAL A 25 -5.18 -34.89 -31.25
CA VAL A 25 -4.35 -33.98 -32.03
C VAL A 25 -2.91 -34.35 -31.73
N GLU A 26 -2.14 -34.64 -32.77
CA GLU A 26 -0.70 -34.85 -32.61
C GLU A 26 -0.03 -33.52 -32.31
N VAL A 27 0.51 -33.39 -31.11
CA VAL A 27 1.30 -32.25 -30.70
C VAL A 27 2.77 -32.63 -30.72
N SER A 28 3.51 -31.97 -31.60
CA SER A 28 4.95 -32.17 -31.76
C SER A 28 5.69 -31.04 -31.07
N PHE A 29 6.29 -31.32 -29.91
CA PHE A 29 7.16 -30.41 -29.17
C PHE A 29 8.63 -30.75 -29.43
N LEU A 30 9.23 -30.08 -30.43
CA LEU A 30 10.66 -30.14 -30.77
C LEU A 30 11.22 -31.54 -31.15
N VAL A 31 11.27 -32.48 -30.20
CA VAL A 31 11.66 -33.89 -30.38
C VAL A 31 10.58 -34.86 -29.86
N TRP A 32 9.57 -34.35 -29.16
CA TRP A 32 8.54 -35.13 -28.48
C TRP A 32 7.25 -35.10 -29.29
N HIS A 33 6.73 -36.28 -29.61
CA HIS A 33 5.44 -36.43 -30.30
C HIS A 33 4.45 -37.06 -29.32
N PHE A 34 3.42 -36.31 -28.94
CA PHE A 34 2.35 -36.78 -28.06
C PHE A 34 1.00 -36.59 -28.72
N SER A 35 0.20 -37.67 -28.75
CA SER A 35 -1.17 -37.64 -29.23
C SER A 35 -2.09 -37.45 -28.02
N LEU A 36 -2.50 -36.21 -27.76
CA LEU A 36 -3.38 -35.83 -26.66
C LEU A 36 -4.57 -35.04 -27.21
N SER A 37 -5.71 -35.15 -26.57
CA SER A 37 -6.86 -34.36 -26.97
C SER A 37 -6.63 -32.87 -26.62
N LEU A 38 -7.08 -31.98 -27.50
CA LEU A 38 -6.90 -30.54 -27.32
C LEU A 38 -7.52 -30.04 -26.01
N ALA A 39 -8.66 -30.62 -25.63
CA ALA A 39 -9.32 -30.34 -24.35
C ALA A 39 -8.45 -30.71 -23.14
N LEU A 40 -7.75 -31.85 -23.16
CA LEU A 40 -6.86 -32.25 -22.06
C LEU A 40 -5.65 -31.32 -21.93
N ILE A 41 -5.12 -30.84 -23.05
CA ILE A 41 -4.01 -29.90 -23.06
C ILE A 41 -4.44 -28.57 -22.44
N ILE A 42 -5.58 -28.02 -22.87
CA ILE A 42 -6.11 -26.77 -22.32
C ILE A 42 -6.38 -26.92 -20.83
N LEU A 43 -7.03 -28.01 -20.41
CA LEU A 43 -7.32 -28.28 -19.01
C LEU A 43 -6.04 -28.41 -18.17
N GLY A 44 -5.02 -29.11 -18.69
CA GLY A 44 -3.71 -29.23 -18.04
C GLY A 44 -3.01 -27.88 -17.88
N CYS A 45 -2.99 -27.05 -18.92
CA CYS A 45 -2.44 -25.70 -18.85
C CYS A 45 -3.21 -24.81 -17.87
N LEU A 46 -4.54 -24.92 -17.83
CA LEU A 46 -5.40 -24.18 -16.90
C LEU A 46 -5.12 -24.58 -15.45
N LEU A 47 -5.02 -25.88 -15.17
CA LEU A 47 -4.69 -26.40 -13.84
C LEU A 47 -3.31 -25.95 -13.39
N LEU A 48 -2.30 -26.05 -14.26
CA LEU A 48 -0.95 -25.59 -13.96
C LEU A 48 -0.90 -24.07 -13.73
N GLY A 49 -1.58 -23.30 -14.59
CA GLY A 49 -1.71 -21.85 -14.43
C GLY A 49 -2.39 -21.47 -13.11
N PHE A 50 -3.47 -22.17 -12.75
CA PHE A 50 -4.16 -21.99 -11.48
C PHE A 50 -3.27 -22.34 -10.28
N LEU A 51 -2.51 -23.44 -10.35
CA LEU A 51 -1.56 -23.83 -9.30
C LEU A 51 -0.49 -22.76 -9.08
N LEU A 52 0.11 -22.26 -10.17
CA LEU A 52 1.12 -21.21 -10.12
C LEU A 52 0.54 -19.90 -9.57
N ALA A 53 -0.63 -19.48 -10.05
CA ALA A 53 -1.31 -18.28 -9.59
C ALA A 53 -1.71 -18.38 -8.10
N SER A 54 -2.19 -19.55 -7.67
CA SER A 54 -2.52 -19.84 -6.28
C SER A 54 -1.29 -19.75 -5.38
N LEU A 55 -0.18 -20.37 -5.80
CA LEU A 55 1.07 -20.34 -5.05
C LEU A 55 1.67 -18.93 -4.97
N TRP A 56 1.58 -18.16 -6.06
CA TRP A 56 1.99 -16.75 -6.10
C TRP A 56 1.15 -15.89 -5.14
N THR A 57 -0.18 -16.03 -5.22
CA THR A 57 -1.13 -15.32 -4.35
C THR A 57 -0.86 -15.64 -2.87
N LEU A 58 -0.57 -16.91 -2.56
CA LEU A 58 -0.27 -17.33 -1.19
C LEU A 58 1.02 -16.70 -0.66
N LYS A 59 2.07 -16.63 -1.49
CA LYS A 59 3.31 -15.91 -1.13
C LYS A 59 3.10 -14.42 -0.94
N VAL A 60 2.32 -13.77 -1.81
CA VAL A 60 1.99 -12.34 -1.67
C VAL A 60 1.23 -12.09 -0.38
N LYS A 61 0.22 -12.92 -0.06
CA LYS A 61 -0.57 -12.79 1.16
C LYS A 61 0.25 -12.99 2.43
N ALA A 62 1.21 -13.93 2.42
CA ALA A 62 2.15 -14.11 3.52
C ALA A 62 3.02 -12.86 3.76
N GLY A 63 3.49 -12.22 2.70
CA GLY A 63 4.25 -10.96 2.79
C GLY A 63 3.42 -9.78 3.31
N HIS A 64 2.14 -9.70 2.93
CA HIS A 64 1.21 -8.69 3.44
C HIS A 64 0.93 -8.86 4.93
N TYR A 65 0.82 -10.10 5.42
CA TYR A 65 0.56 -10.36 6.84
C TYR A 65 1.67 -9.83 7.77
N MET A 66 2.93 -9.86 7.33
CA MET A 66 4.04 -9.25 8.06
C MET A 66 3.98 -7.72 8.06
N LYS A 67 3.50 -7.12 6.96
CA LYS A 67 3.30 -5.66 6.86
C LYS A 67 2.16 -5.20 7.76
N ASP A 68 1.06 -5.94 7.80
CA ASP A 68 -0.09 -5.63 8.67
C ASP A 68 0.29 -5.63 10.15
N ARG A 69 1.16 -6.55 10.57
CA ARG A 69 1.71 -6.57 11.94
C ARG A 69 2.59 -5.35 12.23
N LYS A 70 3.46 -4.96 11.30
CA LYS A 70 4.28 -3.75 11.45
C LYS A 70 3.42 -2.48 11.49
N LEU A 71 2.36 -2.43 10.68
CA LEU A 71 1.44 -1.29 10.64
C LEU A 71 0.69 -1.13 11.96
N LYS A 72 0.20 -2.24 12.55
CA LYS A 72 -0.43 -2.23 13.86
C LYS A 72 0.51 -1.80 14.99
N GLU A 73 1.76 -2.25 14.96
CA GLU A 73 2.74 -1.83 15.96
C GLU A 73 3.10 -0.35 15.84
N GLN A 74 3.24 0.17 14.62
CA GLN A 74 3.42 1.61 14.40
C GLN A 74 2.24 2.42 14.90
N LEU A 75 1.01 1.93 14.69
CA LEU A 75 -0.21 2.55 15.20
C LEU A 75 -0.18 2.64 16.74
N ARG A 76 0.18 1.54 17.41
CA ARG A 76 0.29 1.49 18.87
C ARG A 76 1.34 2.47 19.40
N GLN A 77 2.50 2.55 18.75
CA GLN A 77 3.55 3.50 19.13
C GLN A 77 3.17 4.95 18.87
N LEU A 78 2.41 5.23 17.81
CA LEU A 78 1.88 6.56 17.51
C LEU A 78 0.85 6.99 18.54
N GLU A 79 -0.04 6.08 18.94
CA GLU A 79 -1.06 6.33 19.95
C GLU A 79 -0.44 6.59 21.33
N GLU A 80 0.53 5.77 21.73
CA GLU A 80 1.29 5.95 22.97
C GLU A 80 2.11 7.25 22.98
N LYS A 81 2.72 7.62 21.84
CA LYS A 81 3.37 8.94 21.72
C LYS A 81 2.37 10.06 21.88
N LYS A 82 1.22 9.99 21.21
CA LYS A 82 0.18 11.01 21.28
C LYS A 82 -0.30 11.20 22.73
N GLU A 83 -0.59 10.11 23.42
CA GLU A 83 -1.02 10.13 24.82
C GLU A 83 0.05 10.75 25.73
N ASN A 84 1.33 10.38 25.54
CA ASN A 84 2.44 10.97 26.28
C ASN A 84 2.63 12.48 25.99
N TRP A 85 2.44 12.92 24.75
CA TRP A 85 2.49 14.34 24.38
C TRP A 85 1.33 15.12 25.03
N GLU A 86 0.13 14.56 25.02
CA GLU A 86 -1.05 15.15 25.66
C GLU A 86 -0.89 15.20 27.18
N ALA A 87 -0.36 14.15 27.82
CA ALA A 87 -0.05 14.14 29.24
C ALA A 87 0.97 15.22 29.61
N ARG A 88 2.06 15.35 28.84
CA ARG A 88 3.05 16.42 29.01
C ARG A 88 2.46 17.82 28.79
N GLN A 89 1.51 17.99 27.88
CA GLN A 89 0.83 19.27 27.71
C GLN A 89 -0.08 19.58 28.89
N ARG A 90 -0.84 18.59 29.40
CA ARG A 90 -1.67 18.77 30.60
C ARG A 90 -0.83 19.09 31.83
N GLU A 91 0.32 18.46 31.99
CA GLU A 91 1.29 18.78 33.05
C GLU A 91 1.87 20.19 32.91
N GLN A 92 2.23 20.61 31.69
CA GLN A 92 2.73 21.97 31.43
C GLN A 92 1.68 23.05 31.68
N VAL A 93 0.43 22.79 31.29
CA VAL A 93 -0.71 23.70 31.49
C VAL A 93 -1.12 23.75 32.96
N SER A 94 -1.13 22.60 33.66
CA SER A 94 -1.40 22.50 35.11
C SER A 94 -0.32 23.16 35.97
N SER A 95 0.96 23.02 35.58
CA SER A 95 2.09 23.60 36.31
C SER A 95 2.26 25.11 36.12
N GLY A 96 1.42 25.79 35.33
CA GLY A 96 1.47 27.26 35.17
C GLY A 96 2.82 27.81 34.70
N ARG A 97 3.68 26.99 34.08
CA ARG A 97 4.98 27.42 33.56
C ARG A 97 4.85 27.68 32.07
N ILE A 98 4.48 28.91 31.72
CA ILE A 98 4.89 29.48 30.44
C ILE A 98 6.43 29.39 30.45
N PRO A 99 7.07 28.68 29.49
CA PRO A 99 8.51 28.72 29.38
C PRO A 99 8.91 30.19 29.23
N ARG A 100 9.62 30.74 30.21
CA ARG A 100 10.30 32.01 30.01
C ARG A 100 11.29 31.73 28.89
N MET A 101 10.97 32.21 27.70
CA MET A 101 11.89 32.17 26.59
C MET A 101 13.03 33.10 27.01
N ASP A 102 14.11 32.53 27.55
CA ASP A 102 15.32 33.27 27.87
C ASP A 102 15.94 33.68 26.54
N LEU A 103 15.45 34.80 26.00
CA LEU A 103 16.13 35.47 24.91
C LEU A 103 17.56 35.70 25.41
N PRO A 104 18.60 35.29 24.67
CA PRO A 104 19.96 35.63 25.04
C PRO A 104 19.97 37.15 25.24
N ARG A 105 20.21 37.58 26.49
CA ARG A 105 20.40 38.99 26.83
C ARG A 105 21.63 39.41 26.05
N SER A 106 21.39 39.90 24.83
CA SER A 106 22.41 40.46 23.96
C SER A 106 23.13 41.47 24.83
N GLY A 107 24.37 41.14 25.18
CA GLY A 107 25.21 41.97 26.03
C GLY A 107 25.13 43.39 25.51
N ALA A 108 25.05 44.35 26.43
CA ALA A 108 24.85 45.76 26.17
C ALA A 108 25.83 46.31 25.11
N LYS A 109 25.53 46.11 23.83
CA LYS A 109 25.95 46.99 22.77
C LYS A 109 24.89 48.06 22.73
N LYS A 110 25.30 49.28 23.11
CA LYS A 110 24.53 50.52 23.03
C LYS A 110 24.06 50.69 21.57
N GLY A 111 22.96 50.02 21.24
CA GLY A 111 22.38 50.01 19.91
C GLY A 111 21.77 51.38 19.66
N ARG A 112 22.09 51.96 18.49
CA ARG A 112 21.47 53.19 18.02
C ARG A 112 19.95 53.06 18.13
N THR A 113 19.29 54.08 18.67
CA THR A 113 17.83 54.18 18.67
C THR A 113 17.33 53.95 17.25
N PHE A 114 16.43 52.99 17.08
CA PHE A 114 15.82 52.70 15.79
C PHE A 114 15.03 53.94 15.33
N ASP A 115 15.42 54.53 14.20
CA ASP A 115 14.79 55.70 13.61
C ASP A 115 13.85 55.21 12.48
N PRO A 116 12.52 55.19 12.71
CA PRO A 116 11.55 54.70 11.73
C PRO A 116 11.53 55.54 10.44
N SER A 117 12.09 56.75 10.45
CA SER A 117 12.19 57.60 9.26
C SER A 117 13.28 57.12 8.29
N ARG A 118 14.25 56.34 8.78
CA ARG A 118 15.37 55.78 7.99
C ARG A 118 15.09 54.37 7.48
N ASP A 119 14.11 53.69 8.06
CA ASP A 119 13.72 52.35 7.63
C ASP A 119 12.72 52.46 6.47
N LYS A 120 13.24 52.31 5.25
CA LYS A 120 12.45 52.30 4.01
C LYS A 120 12.11 50.88 3.55
N ASP A 121 12.53 49.87 4.31
CA ASP A 121 12.29 48.50 3.89
C ASP A 121 10.81 48.15 4.12
N PRO A 122 10.10 47.65 3.11
CA PRO A 122 8.73 47.24 3.27
C PRO A 122 8.66 46.07 4.26
N ILE A 123 7.74 46.16 5.23
CA ILE A 123 7.49 45.14 6.27
C ILE A 123 7.32 43.74 5.63
N ILE A 124 6.73 43.70 4.44
CA ILE A 124 6.54 42.51 3.64
C ILE A 124 7.45 42.60 2.43
N LYS A 125 8.45 41.71 2.35
CA LYS A 125 9.31 41.60 1.16
C LYS A 125 8.44 41.14 -0.01
N PRO A 126 8.50 41.82 -1.17
CA PRO A 126 7.77 41.37 -2.36
C PRO A 126 8.26 39.98 -2.76
N PHE A 127 7.32 39.09 -3.05
CA PHE A 127 7.61 37.76 -3.55
C PHE A 127 8.35 37.88 -4.88
N ARG A 128 9.64 37.53 -4.89
CA ARG A 128 10.45 37.43 -6.10
C ARG A 128 10.53 35.96 -6.49
N PRO A 129 9.82 35.51 -7.55
CA PRO A 129 10.01 34.15 -8.06
C PRO A 129 11.45 34.00 -8.54
N LYS A 130 12.06 32.85 -8.26
CA LYS A 130 13.39 32.51 -8.76
C LYS A 130 13.22 32.09 -10.22
N GLU A 131 13.81 32.85 -11.14
CA GLU A 131 14.05 32.41 -12.53
C GLU A 131 15.06 31.26 -12.54
#